data_AF-A0A2V5VNQ4-F1
#
_entry.id   AF-A0A2V5VNQ4-F1
#
_cell.length_a   1.000
_cell.length_b   1.000
_cell.length_c   1.000
_cell.angle_alpha   90.00
_cell.angle_beta   90.00
_cell.angle_gamma   90.00
#
_symmetry.space_group_name_H-M   'P 1'
#
loop_
_entity.id
_entity.type
_entity.pdbx_description
1 polymer ?
#
loop_
_entity_poly.entity_id
_entity_poly.type
_entity_poly.pdbx_seq_one_letter_code
_entity_poly.pdbx_strand_id
1 'polypeptide(L)'
;MNTIANSHLKVSESPATARREKRFDWPVCYDTERLLLGHLEAFLARNRFARQLAERMRTETGTLLFDWIDYLVFPEREESALRKAGFVEDPLGETAGSESALHHPEAMLPRVLVGRKNADLTARVAIHPESLCDFMAAHGLSGEPEGEPLSRFRRLLVSEDKGTRFEAVERHGYRGFVAAKPRAGQGEAFLKARELWHTRPRVFSEDVEGYSNAHAMLDRIIGMVGSSRNSGRIALASAGGITIITRFAVRASVSWI
;
A
#
# COMPACT_ATOMS: atom_id res chain seq x y z
N MET A 1 -8.49 3.24 -75.96
CA MET A 1 -7.50 2.16 -75.73
C MET A 1 -6.54 2.58 -74.64
N ASN A 2 -6.13 1.61 -73.82
CA ASN A 2 -5.12 1.63 -72.76
C ASN A 2 -5.54 2.05 -71.35
N THR A 3 -6.29 1.12 -70.75
CA THR A 3 -6.12 0.61 -69.38
C THR A 3 -4.66 0.61 -68.92
N ILE A 4 -4.35 1.30 -67.83
CA ILE A 4 -3.11 1.09 -67.06
C ILE A 4 -3.45 0.17 -65.89
N ALA A 5 -2.92 -1.05 -65.96
CA ALA A 5 -3.00 -2.06 -64.93
C ALA A 5 -2.03 -1.71 -63.79
N ASN A 6 -2.55 -1.55 -62.57
CA ASN A 6 -1.72 -1.50 -61.37
C ASN A 6 -1.38 -2.93 -60.94
N SER A 7 -0.11 -3.28 -61.13
CA SER A 7 0.53 -4.52 -60.73
C SER A 7 0.71 -4.61 -59.21
N HIS A 8 0.15 -5.68 -58.63
CA HIS A 8 0.65 -6.46 -57.50
C HIS A 8 1.37 -5.75 -56.34
N LEU A 9 0.60 -5.43 -55.29
CA LEU A 9 1.03 -5.68 -53.91
C LEU A 9 0.38 -6.97 -53.44
N LYS A 10 1.16 -8.06 -53.40
CA LYS A 10 0.77 -9.28 -52.69
C LYS A 10 0.70 -8.93 -51.20
N VAL A 11 -0.51 -8.76 -50.68
CA VAL A 11 -0.75 -8.79 -49.24
C VAL A 11 -0.37 -10.20 -48.79
N SER A 12 0.77 -10.32 -48.11
CA SER A 12 1.14 -11.56 -47.44
C SER A 12 0.04 -11.93 -46.46
N GLU A 13 -0.57 -13.09 -46.64
CA GLU A 13 -1.55 -13.66 -45.72
C GLU A 13 -0.99 -13.62 -44.30
N SER A 14 -1.72 -12.90 -43.43
CA SER A 14 -1.44 -12.84 -42.00
C SER A 14 -1.56 -14.25 -41.44
N PRO A 15 -0.56 -14.76 -40.69
CA PRO A 15 -0.61 -16.13 -40.20
C PRO A 15 -1.82 -16.34 -39.29
N ALA A 16 -2.42 -17.52 -39.47
CA ALA A 16 -3.65 -17.96 -38.87
C ALA A 16 -3.73 -17.74 -37.35
N THR A 17 -4.85 -17.14 -36.92
CA THR A 17 -5.44 -17.27 -35.58
C THR A 17 -4.47 -17.15 -34.41
N ALA A 18 -3.98 -15.93 -34.16
CA ALA A 18 -3.63 -15.53 -32.81
C ALA A 18 -4.86 -15.77 -31.91
N ARG A 19 -4.73 -16.69 -30.94
CA ARG A 19 -5.72 -16.95 -29.90
C ARG A 19 -6.13 -15.61 -29.29
N ARG A 20 -7.34 -15.13 -29.59
CA ARG A 20 -7.91 -13.93 -28.95
C ARG A 20 -7.74 -14.09 -27.45
N GLU A 21 -6.94 -13.22 -26.84
CA GLU A 21 -6.78 -13.19 -25.39
C GLU A 21 -8.19 -13.15 -24.78
N LYS A 22 -8.44 -14.03 -23.80
CA LYS A 22 -9.68 -13.96 -23.04
C LYS A 22 -9.71 -12.56 -22.44
N ARG A 23 -10.68 -11.75 -22.87
CA ARG A 23 -10.87 -10.38 -22.40
C ARG A 23 -10.80 -10.41 -20.88
N PHE A 24 -9.74 -9.85 -20.32
CA PHE A 24 -9.52 -9.82 -18.89
C PHE A 24 -10.63 -8.94 -18.29
N ASP A 25 -11.50 -9.55 -17.50
CA ASP A 25 -12.61 -8.88 -16.85
C ASP A 25 -12.11 -8.40 -15.49
N TRP A 26 -12.06 -7.08 -15.28
CA TRP A 26 -11.67 -6.51 -14.01
C TRP A 26 -12.95 -6.30 -13.20
N PRO A 27 -13.27 -7.18 -12.23
CA PRO A 27 -14.50 -7.05 -11.47
C PRO A 27 -14.44 -5.77 -10.65
N VAL A 28 -15.49 -4.96 -10.76
CA VAL A 28 -15.60 -3.76 -9.95
C VAL A 28 -16.33 -4.13 -8.67
N CYS A 29 -15.58 -4.39 -7.60
CA CYS A 29 -16.08 -4.89 -6.31
C CYS A 29 -16.76 -3.78 -5.47
N TYR A 30 -17.74 -3.09 -6.06
CA TYR A 30 -18.42 -1.92 -5.46
C TYR A 30 -19.07 -2.23 -4.10
N ASP A 31 -19.65 -3.42 -3.94
CA ASP A 31 -20.32 -3.79 -2.70
C ASP A 31 -19.32 -3.95 -1.55
N THR A 32 -18.15 -4.51 -1.86
CA THR A 32 -17.03 -4.67 -0.92
C THR A 32 -16.43 -3.31 -0.55
N GLU A 33 -16.21 -2.45 -1.53
CA GLU A 33 -15.72 -1.08 -1.29
C GLU A 33 -16.71 -0.30 -0.41
N ARG A 34 -18.01 -0.34 -0.72
CA ARG A 34 -19.06 0.33 0.04
C ARG A 34 -19.14 -0.17 1.50
N LEU A 35 -18.93 -1.47 1.73
CA LEU A 35 -18.84 -2.03 3.08
C LEU A 35 -17.71 -1.38 3.87
N LEU A 36 -16.51 -1.29 3.29
CA LEU A 36 -15.36 -0.69 3.97
C LEU A 36 -15.54 0.82 4.17
N LEU A 37 -16.07 1.54 3.17
CA LEU A 37 -16.34 2.97 3.28
C LEU A 37 -17.35 3.26 4.39
N GLY A 38 -18.43 2.48 4.51
CA GLY A 38 -19.39 2.64 5.60
C GLY A 38 -18.75 2.42 6.99
N HIS A 39 -17.84 1.45 7.11
CA HIS A 39 -17.08 1.24 8.34
C HIS A 39 -16.15 2.44 8.65
N LEU A 40 -15.45 2.94 7.62
CA LEU A 40 -14.57 4.11 7.75
C LEU A 40 -15.35 5.36 8.16
N GLU A 41 -16.51 5.63 7.55
CA GLU A 41 -17.37 6.77 7.90
C GLU A 41 -17.81 6.69 9.38
N ALA A 42 -18.24 5.52 9.84
CA ALA A 42 -18.60 5.29 11.24
C ALA A 42 -17.41 5.45 12.21
N PHE A 43 -16.19 5.17 11.75
CA PHE A 43 -14.97 5.44 12.50
C PHE A 43 -14.67 6.95 12.56
N LEU A 44 -14.69 7.65 11.43
CA LEU A 44 -14.39 9.09 11.33
C LEU A 44 -15.39 9.95 12.10
N ALA A 45 -16.64 9.52 12.23
CA ALA A 45 -17.63 10.19 13.09
C ALA A 45 -17.23 10.22 14.58
N ARG A 46 -16.37 9.29 15.00
CA ARG A 46 -15.95 9.11 16.40
C ARG A 46 -14.50 9.53 16.66
N ASN A 47 -13.64 9.54 15.65
CA ASN A 47 -12.23 9.92 15.81
C ASN A 47 -11.94 11.31 15.21
N ARG A 48 -11.76 12.31 16.08
CA ARG A 48 -11.53 13.70 15.62
C ARG A 48 -10.27 13.84 14.77
N PHE A 49 -9.16 13.23 15.18
CA PHE A 49 -7.87 13.35 14.49
C PHE A 49 -7.98 12.77 13.07
N ALA A 50 -8.48 11.54 12.94
CA ALA A 50 -8.61 10.87 11.66
C ALA A 50 -9.54 11.64 10.70
N ARG A 51 -10.64 12.21 11.21
CA ARG A 51 -11.54 13.06 10.42
C ARG A 51 -10.86 14.32 9.91
N GLN A 52 -10.14 15.03 10.77
CA GLN A 52 -9.39 16.23 10.38
C GLN A 52 -8.30 15.88 9.35
N LEU A 53 -7.61 14.76 9.54
CA LEU A 53 -6.62 14.30 8.57
C LEU A 53 -7.27 13.98 7.22
N ALA A 54 -8.41 13.27 7.20
CA ALA A 54 -9.14 12.97 5.97
C ALA A 54 -9.59 14.25 5.23
N GLU A 55 -10.09 15.24 5.95
CA GLU A 55 -10.46 16.54 5.39
C GLU A 55 -9.26 17.25 4.78
N ARG A 56 -8.12 17.28 5.48
CA ARG A 56 -6.88 17.89 5.00
C ARG A 56 -6.31 17.16 3.78
N MET A 57 -6.24 15.83 3.78
CA MET A 57 -5.81 15.06 2.60
C MET A 57 -6.68 15.37 1.38
N ARG A 58 -8.00 15.45 1.56
CA ARG A 58 -8.90 15.80 0.46
C ARG A 58 -8.68 17.23 -0.04
N THR A 59 -8.54 18.20 0.86
CA THR A 59 -8.51 19.64 0.52
C THR A 59 -7.14 20.16 0.13
N GLU A 60 -6.08 19.69 0.78
CA GLU A 60 -4.70 20.13 0.55
C GLU A 60 -4.03 19.31 -0.56
N THR A 61 -4.44 18.07 -0.78
CA THR A 61 -3.69 17.12 -1.61
C THR A 61 -4.52 16.36 -2.63
N GLY A 62 -5.85 16.49 -2.57
CA GLY A 62 -6.77 15.82 -3.48
C GLY A 62 -6.82 14.30 -3.33
N THR A 63 -6.29 13.74 -2.23
CA THR A 63 -6.27 12.29 -1.98
C THR A 63 -7.31 11.90 -0.93
N LEU A 64 -7.83 10.67 -1.00
CA LEU A 64 -8.76 10.16 0.00
C LEU A 64 -7.99 9.43 1.09
N LEU A 65 -8.45 9.53 2.35
CA LEU A 65 -7.88 8.74 3.44
C LEU A 65 -7.93 7.24 3.12
N PHE A 66 -8.99 6.79 2.46
CA PHE A 66 -9.22 5.39 2.08
C PHE A 66 -8.05 4.80 1.27
N ASP A 67 -7.47 5.58 0.35
CA ASP A 67 -6.36 5.16 -0.50
C ASP A 67 -5.06 4.91 0.30
N TRP A 68 -5.00 5.42 1.53
CA TRP A 68 -3.84 5.36 2.42
C TRP A 68 -4.04 4.39 3.59
N ILE A 69 -5.18 3.70 3.67
CA ILE A 69 -5.43 2.74 4.75
C ILE A 69 -4.57 1.48 4.55
N ASP A 70 -3.80 1.12 5.57
CA ASP A 70 -3.09 -0.17 5.63
C ASP A 70 -4.08 -1.30 5.96
N TYR A 71 -4.83 -1.13 7.05
CA TYR A 71 -5.85 -2.07 7.49
C TYR A 71 -6.99 -1.42 8.28
N LEU A 72 -8.12 -2.14 8.32
CA LEU A 72 -9.23 -1.90 9.23
C LEU A 72 -9.43 -3.13 10.12
N VAL A 73 -9.86 -2.91 11.36
CA VAL A 73 -10.16 -4.00 12.30
C VAL A 73 -11.66 -4.13 12.51
N PHE A 74 -12.16 -5.34 12.28
CA PHE A 74 -13.56 -5.71 12.38
C PHE A 74 -13.80 -6.68 13.55
N PRO A 75 -14.96 -6.60 14.21
CA PRO A 75 -15.36 -7.61 15.20
C PRO A 75 -15.69 -8.95 14.51
N GLU A 76 -15.50 -10.07 15.23
CA GLU A 76 -15.75 -11.44 14.73
C GLU A 76 -17.13 -11.60 14.06
N ARG A 77 -18.15 -10.94 14.60
CA ARG A 77 -19.53 -10.98 14.09
C ARG A 77 -19.67 -10.48 12.63
N GLU A 78 -18.73 -9.67 12.15
CA GLU A 78 -18.73 -9.12 10.78
C GLU A 78 -17.92 -10.00 9.80
N GLU A 79 -17.23 -11.04 10.27
CA GLU A 79 -16.43 -11.94 9.42
C GLU A 79 -17.27 -12.57 8.29
N SER A 80 -18.51 -12.98 8.59
CA SER A 80 -19.40 -13.56 7.57
C SER A 80 -19.74 -12.56 6.46
N ALA A 81 -19.92 -11.28 6.79
CA ALA A 81 -20.19 -10.24 5.80
C ALA A 81 -18.95 -9.97 4.93
N LEU A 82 -17.76 -9.92 5.54
CA LEU A 82 -16.49 -9.79 4.83
C LEU A 82 -16.26 -10.95 3.84
N ARG A 83 -16.47 -12.19 4.29
CA ARG A 83 -16.32 -13.38 3.44
C ARG A 83 -17.34 -13.41 2.29
N LYS A 84 -18.59 -13.00 2.53
CA LYS A 84 -19.59 -12.81 1.47
C LYS A 84 -19.20 -11.73 0.47
N ALA A 85 -18.48 -10.69 0.93
CA ALA A 85 -17.95 -9.63 0.09
C ALA A 85 -16.62 -9.99 -0.60
N GLY A 86 -16.20 -11.27 -0.58
CA GLY A 86 -15.03 -11.75 -1.33
C GLY A 86 -13.70 -11.73 -0.57
N PHE A 87 -13.68 -11.36 0.71
CA PHE A 87 -12.46 -11.49 1.52
C PHE A 87 -12.13 -12.95 1.83
N VAL A 88 -10.85 -13.29 1.67
CA VAL A 88 -10.29 -14.60 1.99
C VAL A 88 -9.08 -14.44 2.92
N GLU A 89 -8.68 -15.51 3.60
CA GLU A 89 -7.52 -15.48 4.49
C GLU A 89 -6.25 -15.03 3.72
N ASP A 90 -5.47 -14.13 4.31
CA ASP A 90 -4.17 -13.75 3.77
C ASP A 90 -3.12 -14.76 4.25
N PRO A 91 -2.58 -15.62 3.36
CA PRO A 91 -1.59 -16.62 3.75
C PRO A 91 -0.26 -16.00 4.23
N LEU A 92 -0.04 -14.71 3.99
CA LEU A 92 1.14 -13.96 4.43
C LEU A 92 0.83 -12.96 5.56
N GLY A 93 -0.44 -12.88 5.97
CA GLY A 93 -0.93 -11.96 7.01
C GLY A 93 -0.70 -12.50 8.42
N GLU A 94 0.57 -12.70 8.81
CA GLU A 94 0.96 -13.11 10.17
C GLU A 94 0.37 -12.14 11.22
N THR A 95 -0.30 -12.66 12.24
CA THR A 95 -0.85 -11.89 13.37
C THR A 95 -0.33 -12.45 14.69
N ALA A 96 -0.52 -11.72 15.80
CA ALA A 96 -0.17 -12.19 17.15
C ALA A 96 -1.15 -13.26 17.71
N GLY A 97 -2.05 -13.81 16.88
CA GLY A 97 -2.99 -14.88 17.24
C GLY A 97 -4.36 -14.43 17.73
N SER A 98 -4.50 -13.19 18.23
CA SER A 98 -5.80 -12.63 18.64
C SER A 98 -6.68 -12.18 17.47
N GLU A 99 -6.14 -12.16 16.26
CA GLU A 99 -6.79 -11.65 15.06
C GLU A 99 -6.48 -12.54 13.85
N SER A 100 -7.29 -12.45 12.81
CA SER A 100 -7.00 -13.08 11.52
C SER A 100 -7.04 -12.07 10.40
N ALA A 101 -6.02 -12.10 9.56
CA ALA A 101 -5.87 -11.19 8.43
C ALA A 101 -6.59 -11.75 7.20
N LEU A 102 -7.43 -10.94 6.58
CA LEU A 102 -8.08 -11.24 5.31
C LEU A 102 -7.67 -10.21 4.25
N HIS A 103 -7.66 -10.65 3.00
CA HIS A 103 -7.42 -9.81 1.82
C HIS A 103 -8.47 -10.10 0.75
N HIS A 104 -8.68 -9.13 -0.14
CA HIS A 104 -9.53 -9.31 -1.32
C HIS A 104 -8.67 -9.72 -2.52
N PRO A 105 -8.90 -10.88 -3.15
CA PRO A 105 -8.05 -11.37 -4.24
C PRO A 105 -8.26 -10.65 -5.57
N GLU A 106 -9.44 -10.05 -5.75
CA GLU A 106 -9.85 -9.45 -7.03
C GLU A 106 -9.84 -7.92 -7.04
N ALA A 107 -9.48 -7.27 -5.91
CA ALA A 107 -9.49 -5.82 -5.79
C ALA A 107 -8.35 -5.31 -4.92
N MET A 108 -7.84 -4.13 -5.24
CA MET A 108 -6.84 -3.42 -4.44
C MET A 108 -7.50 -2.71 -3.25
N LEU A 109 -8.05 -3.51 -2.32
CA LEU A 109 -8.67 -3.00 -1.10
C LEU A 109 -7.70 -3.10 0.09
N PRO A 110 -7.87 -2.27 1.12
CA PRO A 110 -7.15 -2.42 2.38
C PRO A 110 -7.32 -3.83 2.96
N ARG A 111 -6.33 -4.28 3.74
CA ARG A 111 -6.48 -5.53 4.49
C ARG A 111 -7.50 -5.34 5.59
N VAL A 112 -8.14 -6.43 6.00
CA VAL A 112 -9.01 -6.43 7.17
C VAL A 112 -8.49 -7.41 8.19
N LEU A 113 -8.44 -6.98 9.45
CA LEU A 113 -8.18 -7.86 10.57
C LEU A 113 -9.51 -8.17 11.25
N VAL A 114 -9.74 -9.43 11.59
CA VAL A 114 -10.92 -9.85 12.32
C VAL A 114 -10.50 -10.28 13.72
N GLY A 115 -11.01 -9.61 14.75
CA GLY A 115 -10.78 -10.00 16.14
C GLY A 115 -11.38 -11.38 16.44
N ARG A 116 -10.66 -12.23 17.17
CA ARG A 116 -11.14 -13.52 17.67
C ARG A 116 -11.80 -13.36 19.05
N LYS A 117 -12.45 -14.41 19.58
CA LYS A 117 -13.03 -14.42 20.92
C LYS A 117 -12.05 -13.85 21.96
N ASN A 118 -12.48 -12.81 22.69
CA ASN A 118 -11.72 -12.00 23.67
C ASN A 118 -10.78 -10.92 23.10
N ALA A 119 -10.78 -10.67 21.80
CA ALA A 119 -10.05 -9.54 21.22
C ALA A 119 -10.67 -8.20 21.68
N ASP A 120 -9.82 -7.17 21.76
CA ASP A 120 -10.23 -5.80 21.98
C ASP A 120 -11.23 -5.39 20.87
N LEU A 121 -12.43 -4.98 21.27
CA LEU A 121 -13.51 -4.57 20.36
C LEU A 121 -13.43 -3.09 19.95
N THR A 122 -12.39 -2.38 20.41
CA THR A 122 -12.11 -1.01 20.00
C THR A 122 -11.98 -0.97 18.48
N ALA A 123 -12.73 -0.09 17.82
CA ALA A 123 -12.64 0.05 16.36
C ALA A 123 -11.27 0.63 16.02
N ARG A 124 -10.55 0.01 15.07
CA ARG A 124 -9.20 0.45 14.68
C ARG A 124 -9.08 0.61 13.18
N VAL A 125 -8.45 1.71 12.80
CA VAL A 125 -8.05 2.00 11.41
C VAL A 125 -6.61 2.44 11.44
N ALA A 126 -5.79 1.83 10.59
CA ALA A 126 -4.39 2.19 10.42
C ALA A 126 -4.15 2.78 9.04
N ILE A 127 -3.40 3.88 8.98
CA ILE A 127 -2.88 4.43 7.72
C ILE A 127 -1.44 4.01 7.49
N HIS A 128 -1.03 4.00 6.23
CA HIS A 128 0.33 3.70 5.78
C HIS A 128 1.04 4.99 5.31
N PRO A 129 1.69 5.76 6.21
CA PRO A 129 2.63 6.77 5.77
C PRO A 129 3.90 6.12 5.18
N GLU A 130 4.56 6.83 4.24
CA GLU A 130 5.84 6.39 3.68
C GLU A 130 6.95 6.28 4.75
N SER A 131 6.92 7.19 5.73
CA SER A 131 7.89 7.30 6.82
C SER A 131 7.16 7.68 8.10
N LEU A 132 7.23 6.81 9.10
CA LEU A 132 6.54 7.03 10.37
C LEU A 132 7.16 8.21 11.12
N CYS A 133 8.49 8.37 11.06
CA CYS A 133 9.18 9.48 11.71
C CYS A 133 8.78 10.83 11.10
N ASP A 134 8.72 10.91 9.77
CA ASP A 134 8.32 12.15 9.08
C ASP A 134 6.84 12.46 9.33
N PHE A 135 5.98 11.44 9.34
CA PHE A 135 4.58 11.58 9.71
C PHE A 135 4.43 12.12 11.14
N MET A 136 5.17 11.57 12.10
CA MET A 136 5.15 12.04 13.49
C MET A 136 5.59 13.51 13.59
N ALA A 137 6.71 13.87 12.96
CA ALA A 137 7.20 15.24 12.96
C ALA A 137 6.21 16.22 12.32
N ALA A 138 5.63 15.85 11.17
CA ALA A 138 4.68 16.66 10.43
C ALA A 138 3.38 16.94 11.19
N HIS A 139 2.98 16.02 12.07
CA HIS A 139 1.75 16.11 12.86
C HIS A 139 1.98 16.44 14.34
N GLY A 140 3.22 16.73 14.75
CA GLY A 140 3.57 17.04 16.14
C GLY A 140 3.29 15.89 17.11
N LEU A 141 3.38 14.64 16.63
CA LEU A 141 3.10 13.46 17.44
C LEU A 141 4.33 13.07 18.26
N SER A 142 4.12 12.83 19.55
CA SER A 142 5.11 12.30 20.46
C SER A 142 4.82 10.84 20.80
N GLY A 143 5.86 10.04 21.07
CA GLY A 143 5.74 8.65 21.48
C GLY A 143 6.84 7.79 20.88
N GLU A 144 6.90 6.54 21.30
CA GLU A 144 7.81 5.55 20.73
C GLU A 144 6.98 4.54 19.91
N PRO A 145 7.20 4.42 18.59
CA PRO A 145 6.54 3.40 17.80
C PRO A 145 6.88 1.99 18.28
N GLU A 146 5.89 1.10 18.24
CA GLU A 146 6.10 -0.33 18.33
C GLU A 146 6.96 -0.80 17.14
N GLY A 147 8.02 -1.54 17.43
CA GLY A 147 8.98 -2.04 16.43
C GLY A 147 10.22 -1.17 16.28
N GLU A 148 11.40 -1.80 16.28
CA GLU A 148 12.69 -1.12 16.13
C GLU A 148 12.77 -0.38 14.78
N PRO A 149 13.54 0.72 14.68
CA PRO A 149 13.84 1.37 13.40
C PRO A 149 14.35 0.37 12.36
N LEU A 150 13.94 0.57 11.10
CA LEU A 150 14.28 -0.32 9.97
C LEU A 150 13.75 -1.77 10.09
N SER A 151 12.92 -2.06 11.10
CA SER A 151 12.17 -3.31 11.13
C SER A 151 11.17 -3.37 9.98
N ARG A 152 10.66 -4.57 9.73
CA ARG A 152 9.71 -4.85 8.63
C ARG A 152 8.31 -4.25 8.86
N PHE A 153 7.97 -3.95 10.12
CA PHE A 153 6.68 -3.44 10.57
C PHE A 153 6.87 -2.58 11.80
N ARG A 154 6.42 -1.33 11.72
CA ARG A 154 6.37 -0.41 12.84
C ARG A 154 4.99 0.21 12.92
N ARG A 155 4.54 0.49 14.14
CA ARG A 155 3.21 1.03 14.38
C ARG A 155 3.24 2.08 15.49
N LEU A 156 2.49 3.15 15.29
CA LEU A 156 2.25 4.17 16.30
C LEU A 156 0.74 4.32 16.54
N LEU A 157 0.33 4.41 17.80
CA LEU A 157 -0.99 4.92 18.15
C LEU A 157 -0.99 6.43 17.97
N VAL A 158 -1.78 6.93 17.02
CA VAL A 158 -1.86 8.36 16.69
C VAL A 158 -2.91 9.07 17.53
N SER A 159 -4.08 8.44 17.71
CA SER A 159 -5.14 8.97 18.57
C SER A 159 -6.02 7.85 19.13
N GLU A 160 -6.55 8.09 20.32
CA GLU A 160 -7.63 7.29 20.89
C GLU A 160 -8.76 8.24 21.27
N ASP A 161 -9.94 8.04 20.68
CA ASP A 161 -11.10 8.93 20.86
C ASP A 161 -12.39 8.10 20.77
N LYS A 162 -13.31 8.29 21.72
CA LYS A 162 -14.65 7.65 21.77
C LYS A 162 -14.66 6.14 21.43
N GLY A 163 -13.73 5.38 22.00
CA GLY A 163 -13.64 3.93 21.77
C GLY A 163 -13.17 3.56 20.36
N THR A 164 -12.37 4.42 19.75
CA THR A 164 -11.67 4.19 18.48
C THR A 164 -10.18 4.43 18.65
N ARG A 165 -9.34 3.66 17.95
CA ARG A 165 -7.90 3.91 17.84
C ARG A 165 -7.51 4.14 16.39
N PHE A 166 -6.84 5.25 16.14
CA PHE A 166 -6.24 5.56 14.85
C PHE A 166 -4.74 5.31 14.94
N GLU A 167 -4.21 4.54 13.99
CA GLU A 167 -2.83 4.08 14.00
C GLU A 167 -2.11 4.50 12.72
N ALA A 168 -0.79 4.64 12.78
CA ALA A 168 0.08 4.87 11.62
C ALA A 168 1.12 3.76 11.53
N VAL A 169 1.30 3.21 10.33
CA VAL A 169 2.04 1.97 10.10
C VAL A 169 3.09 2.14 9.00
N GLU A 170 4.35 1.89 9.34
CA GLU A 170 5.47 1.82 8.39
C GLU A 170 5.80 0.34 8.13
N ARG A 171 5.93 -0.03 6.85
CA ARG A 171 6.16 -1.40 6.42
C ARG A 171 7.22 -1.47 5.34
N HIS A 172 8.08 -2.48 5.43
CA HIS A 172 9.11 -2.75 4.43
C HIS A 172 8.88 -4.12 3.79
N GLY A 173 7.92 -4.19 2.86
CA GLY A 173 7.65 -5.40 2.07
C GLY A 173 7.12 -6.61 2.87
N TYR A 174 6.73 -6.40 4.13
CA TYR A 174 6.11 -7.42 4.97
C TYR A 174 4.59 -7.25 4.94
N ARG A 175 3.85 -8.38 4.97
CA ARG A 175 2.38 -8.41 4.91
C ARG A 175 1.71 -8.76 6.24
N GLY A 176 2.46 -9.27 7.21
CA GLY A 176 1.95 -9.52 8.56
C GLY A 176 1.88 -8.25 9.40
N PHE A 177 1.42 -8.38 10.64
CA PHE A 177 1.04 -7.30 11.55
C PHE A 177 1.77 -7.41 12.89
N VAL A 178 2.87 -8.15 12.92
CA VAL A 178 3.68 -8.38 14.12
C VAL A 178 4.98 -7.61 14.03
N ALA A 179 5.17 -6.68 14.95
CA ALA A 179 6.45 -6.00 15.14
C ALA A 179 7.50 -7.01 15.59
N ALA A 180 8.65 -7.00 14.91
CA ALA A 180 9.75 -7.90 15.22
C ALA A 180 11.08 -7.18 14.99
N LYS A 181 12.06 -7.52 15.82
CA LYS A 181 13.43 -7.02 15.67
C LYS A 181 13.98 -7.37 14.29
N PRO A 182 14.63 -6.42 13.57
CA PRO A 182 15.29 -6.75 12.33
C PRO A 182 16.36 -7.82 12.56
N ARG A 183 16.48 -8.75 11.59
CA ARG A 183 17.58 -9.71 11.61
C ARG A 183 18.91 -8.98 11.45
N ALA A 184 20.00 -9.55 11.94
CA ALA A 184 21.34 -8.99 11.74
C ALA A 184 21.59 -8.71 10.25
N GLY A 185 22.07 -7.50 9.94
CA GLY A 185 22.31 -7.04 8.56
C GLY A 185 21.07 -6.64 7.75
N GLN A 186 19.85 -6.89 8.24
CA GLN A 186 18.62 -6.56 7.48
C GLN A 186 18.45 -5.06 7.27
N GLY A 187 18.70 -4.25 8.30
CA GLY A 187 18.62 -2.79 8.20
C GLY A 187 19.66 -2.22 7.23
N GLU A 188 20.90 -2.71 7.27
CA GLU A 188 21.96 -2.32 6.35
C GLU A 188 21.62 -2.70 4.90
N ALA A 189 21.13 -3.92 4.68
CA ALA A 189 20.67 -4.37 3.37
C ALA A 189 19.54 -3.50 2.83
N PHE A 190 18.59 -3.10 3.68
CA PHE A 190 17.50 -2.19 3.31
C PHE A 190 18.03 -0.80 2.92
N LEU A 191 18.91 -0.20 3.72
CA LEU A 191 19.48 1.12 3.42
C LEU A 191 20.27 1.09 2.10
N LYS A 192 21.09 0.06 1.90
CA LYS A 192 21.85 -0.14 0.66
C LYS A 192 20.96 -0.34 -0.55
N ALA A 193 19.88 -1.11 -0.41
CA ALA A 193 18.89 -1.30 -1.47
C ALA A 193 18.20 0.03 -1.84
N ARG A 194 17.84 0.83 -0.84
CA ARG A 194 17.22 2.15 -1.03
C ARG A 194 18.17 3.10 -1.75
N GLU A 195 19.41 3.20 -1.28
CA GLU A 195 20.46 3.99 -1.93
C GLU A 195 20.61 3.59 -3.40
N LEU A 196 20.81 2.30 -3.66
CA LEU A 196 20.99 1.75 -5.00
C LEU A 196 19.81 2.08 -5.94
N TRP A 197 18.57 2.00 -5.43
CA TRP A 197 17.39 2.35 -6.22
C TRP A 197 17.30 3.84 -6.52
N HIS A 198 17.61 4.71 -5.55
CA HIS A 198 17.51 6.15 -5.74
C HIS A 198 18.61 6.69 -6.65
N THR A 199 19.82 6.13 -6.58
CA THR A 199 20.98 6.56 -7.37
C THR A 199 21.09 5.86 -8.73
N ARG A 200 20.16 4.97 -9.08
CA ARG A 200 20.15 4.33 -10.41
C ARG A 200 20.12 5.39 -11.53
N PRO A 201 20.87 5.20 -12.63
CA PRO A 201 20.74 6.06 -13.80
C PRO A 201 19.31 6.02 -14.33
N ARG A 202 18.79 7.18 -14.77
CA ARG A 202 17.44 7.31 -15.34
C ARG A 202 17.44 7.89 -16.76
N VAL A 203 18.60 8.35 -17.22
CA VAL A 203 18.78 8.96 -18.54
C VAL A 203 19.66 8.03 -19.36
N PHE A 204 19.13 7.58 -20.48
CA PHE A 204 19.78 6.68 -21.43
C PHE A 204 19.49 7.20 -22.84
N SER A 205 20.32 6.82 -23.82
CA SER A 205 20.06 7.17 -25.22
C SER A 205 18.90 6.38 -25.81
N GLU A 206 18.72 5.13 -25.36
CA GLU A 206 17.69 4.21 -25.83
C GLU A 206 16.85 3.67 -24.67
N ASP A 207 15.54 3.60 -24.85
CA ASP A 207 14.61 3.12 -23.81
C ASP A 207 14.96 1.69 -23.35
N VAL A 208 15.31 0.82 -24.30
CA VAL A 208 15.64 -0.60 -24.04
C VAL A 208 16.81 -0.75 -23.06
N GLU A 209 17.80 0.14 -23.13
CA GLU A 209 18.94 0.15 -22.22
C GLU A 209 18.49 0.55 -20.81
N GLY A 210 17.66 1.59 -20.71
CA GLY A 210 17.09 2.03 -19.43
C GLY A 210 16.24 0.95 -18.76
N TYR A 211 15.40 0.25 -19.53
CA TYR A 211 14.63 -0.88 -19.01
C TYR A 211 15.54 -2.02 -18.52
N SER A 212 16.56 -2.38 -19.30
CA SER A 212 17.48 -3.48 -18.94
C SER A 212 18.27 -3.15 -17.67
N ASN A 213 18.77 -1.92 -17.56
CA ASN A 213 19.47 -1.44 -16.36
C ASN A 213 18.57 -1.46 -15.13
N ALA A 214 17.33 -0.96 -15.24
CA ALA A 214 16.38 -0.95 -14.14
C ALA A 214 16.04 -2.37 -13.67
N HIS A 215 15.85 -3.33 -14.57
CA HIS A 215 15.58 -4.73 -14.22
C HIS A 215 16.77 -5.38 -13.51
N ALA A 216 18.00 -5.22 -14.04
CA ALA A 216 19.19 -5.72 -13.38
C ALA A 216 19.37 -5.14 -11.97
N MET A 217 19.00 -3.86 -11.78
CA MET A 217 19.02 -3.22 -10.47
C MET A 217 17.98 -3.82 -9.52
N LEU A 218 16.76 -4.07 -10.00
CA LEU A 218 15.71 -4.72 -9.22
C LEU A 218 16.13 -6.11 -8.75
N ASP A 219 16.70 -6.93 -9.63
CA ASP A 219 17.16 -8.28 -9.28
C ASP A 219 18.21 -8.23 -8.17
N ARG A 220 19.14 -7.27 -8.26
CA ARG A 220 20.17 -7.05 -7.23
C ARG A 220 19.56 -6.62 -5.90
N ILE A 221 18.57 -5.73 -5.91
CA ILE A 221 17.86 -5.29 -4.70
C ILE A 221 17.12 -6.46 -4.06
N ILE A 222 16.36 -7.22 -4.85
CA ILE A 222 15.61 -8.39 -4.39
C ILE A 222 16.54 -9.41 -3.73
N GLY A 223 17.73 -9.63 -4.31
CA GLY A 223 18.76 -10.49 -3.72
C GLY A 223 19.28 -10.01 -2.36
N MET A 224 19.30 -8.71 -2.09
CA MET A 224 19.79 -8.14 -0.82
C MET A 224 18.73 -8.18 0.30
N VAL A 225 17.50 -7.75 0.02
CA VAL A 225 16.45 -7.61 1.06
C VAL A 225 15.63 -8.88 1.26
N GLY A 226 15.81 -9.86 0.37
CA GLY A 226 15.11 -11.14 0.40
C GLY A 226 13.74 -11.09 -0.28
N SER A 227 13.45 -12.14 -1.03
CA SER A 227 12.12 -12.37 -1.60
C SER A 227 11.16 -12.88 -0.53
N SER A 228 10.39 -11.98 0.08
CA SER A 228 8.96 -12.30 0.13
C SER A 228 8.55 -12.37 -1.34
N ARG A 229 8.25 -13.57 -1.85
CA ARG A 229 8.15 -13.92 -3.30
C ARG A 229 7.18 -13.04 -4.12
N ASN A 230 6.53 -12.05 -3.49
CA ASN A 230 5.65 -11.07 -4.14
C ASN A 230 5.81 -9.62 -3.64
N SER A 231 6.77 -9.32 -2.75
CA SER A 231 6.92 -7.98 -2.15
C SER A 231 8.02 -7.12 -2.80
N GLY A 232 9.00 -7.73 -3.47
CA GLY A 232 10.11 -6.98 -4.09
C GLY A 232 9.69 -6.04 -5.22
N ARG A 233 8.56 -6.31 -5.89
CA ARG A 233 8.00 -5.44 -6.94
C ARG A 233 7.12 -4.31 -6.40
N ILE A 234 6.57 -4.44 -5.19
CA ILE A 234 5.63 -3.45 -4.61
C ILE A 234 6.33 -2.54 -3.60
N ALA A 235 7.31 -3.05 -2.83
CA ALA A 235 8.01 -2.28 -1.80
C ALA A 235 8.87 -1.13 -2.34
N LEU A 236 9.25 -1.16 -3.62
CA LEU A 236 9.98 -0.07 -4.28
C LEU A 236 9.07 0.95 -4.98
N ALA A 237 7.79 0.63 -5.17
CA ALA A 237 6.78 1.58 -5.62
C ALA A 237 6.37 2.53 -4.49
N SER A 238 6.29 2.02 -3.24
CA SER A 238 6.03 2.86 -2.05
C SER A 238 7.24 3.70 -1.59
N ALA A 239 8.45 3.38 -2.03
CA ALA A 239 9.66 4.17 -1.76
C ALA A 239 9.91 5.27 -2.80
N GLY A 240 9.04 5.41 -3.80
CA GLY A 240 9.29 6.24 -4.99
C GLY A 240 8.15 7.18 -5.40
N GLY A 241 7.15 7.43 -4.54
CA GLY A 241 5.96 8.13 -4.98
C GLY A 241 5.17 8.81 -3.89
N ILE A 242 5.39 10.14 -3.82
CA ILE A 242 4.47 11.15 -3.29
C ILE A 242 4.70 11.48 -1.79
N THR A 243 5.78 12.23 -1.55
CA THR A 243 6.00 13.11 -0.39
C THR A 243 4.95 14.23 -0.37
N ILE A 244 3.69 13.92 -0.14
CA ILE A 244 2.62 14.92 -0.07
C ILE A 244 2.41 15.42 1.36
N ILE A 245 2.60 14.57 2.38
CA ILE A 245 2.30 14.95 3.76
C ILE A 245 3.47 15.72 4.39
N THR A 246 4.72 15.45 4.00
CA THR A 246 5.89 16.09 4.61
C THR A 246 6.13 17.54 4.16
N ARG A 247 5.66 17.94 2.96
CA ARG A 247 5.94 19.27 2.42
C ARG A 247 5.02 20.39 2.91
N PHE A 248 3.89 20.08 3.56
CA PHE A 248 2.93 21.11 4.00
C PHE A 248 2.93 21.39 5.51
N ALA A 249 3.50 20.51 6.34
CA ALA A 249 3.65 20.78 7.78
C ALA A 249 4.48 22.04 8.08
N VAL A 250 5.42 22.40 7.21
CA VAL A 250 6.27 23.60 7.39
C VAL A 250 5.49 24.91 7.17
N ARG A 251 4.32 24.89 6.50
CA ARG A 251 3.58 26.13 6.19
C ARG A 251 2.47 26.47 7.21
N ALA A 252 2.11 25.53 8.09
CA ALA A 252 1.07 25.75 9.11
C ALA A 252 1.62 26.14 10.51
N SER A 253 2.92 25.97 10.75
CA SER A 253 3.57 26.36 12.02
C SER A 253 3.78 27.88 12.18
N VAL A 254 3.40 28.70 11.19
CA VAL A 254 3.57 30.16 11.23
C VAL A 254 2.28 30.89 11.64
N SER A 255 1.17 30.18 11.88
CA SER A 255 -0.08 30.77 12.40
C SER A 255 -0.37 30.43 13.87
N TRP A 256 0.62 29.91 14.59
CA TRP A 256 0.57 29.71 16.04
C TRP A 256 1.86 30.23 16.71
N ILE A 257 2.15 31.51 16.48
CA ILE A 257 2.84 32.45 17.38
C ILE A 257 2.11 33.79 17.22
#